data_AF-A0A242LH24-F1
#
_entry.id   AF-A0A242LH24-F1
#
_cell.length_a   1.000
_cell.length_b   1.000
_cell.length_c   1.000
_cell.angle_alpha   90.00
_cell.angle_beta   90.00
_cell.angle_gamma   90.00
#
_symmetry.space_group_name_H-M   'P 1'
#
loop_
_entity.id
_entity.type
_entity.pdbx_description
1 polymer ?
#
loop_
_entity_poly.entity_id
_entity_poly.type
_entity_poly.pdbx_seq_one_letter_code
_entity_poly.pdbx_strand_id
1 'polypeptide(L)'
;MGAAYLEAAEHLRHTAYNKEKYKKRKETIERVFADAKEKHGMRWTKYRGVEKVQVHTMLVFAAMNLKELANWKWERMFLLIFLLKKQKRQSILLDKKAACLFCLQSETKTYFRSSSTFLYVTPYIN
;
A
#
# COMPACT_ATOMS: atom_id res chain seq x y z
N MET A 1 -16.77 31.67 35.75
CA MET A 1 -16.64 31.35 34.31
C MET A 1 -16.82 29.86 33.96
N GLY A 2 -16.51 28.88 34.83
CA GLY A 2 -16.55 27.46 34.44
C GLY A 2 -17.94 26.82 34.20
N ALA A 3 -19.01 27.31 34.84
CA ALA A 3 -20.32 26.66 34.80
C ALA A 3 -20.98 26.68 33.41
N ALA A 4 -20.90 27.81 32.69
CA ALA A 4 -21.49 27.94 31.36
C ALA A 4 -20.85 27.00 30.32
N TYR A 5 -19.55 26.73 30.43
CA TYR A 5 -18.85 25.82 29.52
C TYR A 5 -19.21 24.35 29.77
N LEU A 6 -19.44 23.97 31.04
CA LEU A 6 -19.85 22.61 31.39
C LEU A 6 -21.26 22.31 30.89
N GLU A 7 -22.18 23.27 31.05
CA GLU A 7 -23.56 23.16 30.55
C GLU A 7 -23.62 23.07 29.02
N ALA A 8 -22.83 23.91 28.32
CA ALA A 8 -22.69 23.83 26.87
C ALA A 8 -22.09 22.49 26.41
N ALA A 9 -21.08 21.97 27.11
CA ALA A 9 -20.46 20.68 26.80
C ALA A 9 -21.44 19.50 26.97
N GLU A 10 -22.27 19.53 28.02
CA GLU A 10 -23.27 18.50 28.27
C GLU A 10 -24.35 18.52 27.18
N HIS A 11 -24.84 19.70 26.78
CA HIS A 11 -25.76 19.81 25.64
C HIS A 11 -25.14 19.26 24.34
N LEU A 12 -23.88 19.62 24.06
CA LEU A 12 -23.15 19.13 22.89
C LEU A 12 -22.99 17.61 22.89
N ARG A 13 -22.78 16.98 24.05
CA ARG A 13 -22.64 15.51 24.19
C ARG A 13 -23.85 14.75 23.65
N HIS A 14 -25.03 15.33 23.74
CA HIS A 14 -26.29 14.68 23.35
C HIS A 14 -26.63 14.82 21.86
N THR A 15 -25.93 15.69 21.13
CA THR A 15 -26.09 15.83 19.68
C THR A 15 -25.77 14.52 18.94
N ALA A 16 -26.49 14.23 17.86
CA ALA A 16 -26.32 12.98 17.10
C ALA A 16 -24.87 12.78 16.62
N TYR A 17 -24.24 13.85 16.13
CA TYR A 17 -22.85 13.86 15.69
C TYR A 17 -21.87 13.46 16.82
N ASN A 18 -22.00 14.08 18.00
CA ASN A 18 -21.11 13.77 19.11
C ASN A 18 -21.39 12.39 19.68
N LYS A 19 -22.65 11.94 19.77
CA LYS A 19 -22.98 10.56 20.18
C LYS A 19 -22.26 9.52 19.32
N GLU A 20 -22.25 9.70 18.00
CA GLU A 20 -21.54 8.80 17.09
C GLU A 20 -20.02 8.85 17.32
N LYS A 21 -19.45 10.04 17.48
CA LYS A 21 -18.02 10.20 17.76
C LYS A 21 -17.62 9.58 19.10
N TYR A 22 -18.39 9.80 20.17
CA TYR A 22 -18.16 9.18 21.47
C TYR A 22 -18.25 7.65 21.39
N LYS A 23 -19.16 7.10 20.57
CA LYS A 23 -19.21 5.65 20.31
C LYS A 23 -17.93 5.12 19.66
N LYS A 24 -17.25 5.88 18.79
CA LYS A 24 -15.99 5.48 18.15
C LYS A 24 -14.77 5.58 19.10
N ARG A 25 -14.83 6.44 20.13
CA ARG A 25 -13.69 6.65 21.06
C ARG A 25 -13.30 5.40 21.85
N LYS A 26 -14.27 4.58 22.24
CA LYS A 26 -14.00 3.31 22.95
C LYS A 26 -13.20 2.31 22.13
N GLU A 27 -13.30 2.43 20.81
CA GLU A 27 -12.62 1.53 19.87
C GLU A 27 -11.21 2.03 19.56
N THR A 28 -11.02 3.34 19.37
CA THR A 28 -9.71 3.87 18.97
C THR A 28 -8.96 4.41 20.19
N ILE A 29 -9.46 5.50 20.76
CA ILE A 29 -8.80 6.27 21.80
C ILE A 29 -8.58 5.44 23.07
N GLU A 30 -9.60 4.76 23.57
CA GLU A 30 -9.50 4.01 24.82
C GLU A 30 -8.57 2.80 24.70
N ARG A 31 -8.53 2.13 23.53
CA ARG A 31 -7.54 1.07 23.26
C ARG A 31 -6.11 1.60 23.26
N VAL A 32 -5.87 2.75 22.62
CA VAL A 32 -4.54 3.39 22.61
C VAL A 32 -4.10 3.75 24.03
N PHE A 33 -5.01 4.27 24.86
CA PHE A 33 -4.71 4.55 26.26
C PHE A 33 -4.45 3.28 27.09
N ALA A 34 -5.18 2.20 26.83
CA ALA A 34 -4.92 0.91 27.48
C ALA A 34 -3.52 0.39 27.13
N ASP A 35 -3.15 0.43 25.85
CA ASP A 35 -1.81 0.07 25.38
C ASP A 35 -0.71 0.95 25.97
N ALA A 36 -0.94 2.25 26.08
CA ALA A 36 -0.01 3.18 26.72
C ALA A 36 0.23 2.81 28.20
N LYS A 37 -0.81 2.41 28.92
CA LYS A 37 -0.70 1.99 30.33
C LYS A 37 0.04 0.67 30.47
N GLU A 38 -0.33 -0.33 29.67
CA GLU A 38 0.16 -1.70 29.82
C GLU A 38 1.55 -1.90 29.18
N LYS A 39 1.72 -1.47 27.93
CA LYS A 39 2.94 -1.72 27.14
C LYS A 39 4.01 -0.65 27.34
N HIS A 40 3.60 0.59 27.61
CA HIS A 40 4.53 1.72 27.75
C HIS A 40 4.69 2.20 29.19
N GLY A 41 4.10 1.49 30.15
CA GLY A 41 4.32 1.70 31.59
C GLY A 41 3.75 3.02 32.12
N MET A 42 2.70 3.57 31.49
CA MET A 42 2.00 4.78 31.96
C MET A 42 1.03 4.54 33.12
N ARG A 43 1.02 3.34 33.74
CA ARG A 43 0.24 3.08 34.95
C ARG A 43 0.70 3.96 36.12
N TRP A 44 1.98 4.34 36.12
CA TRP A 44 2.62 5.21 37.11
C TRP A 44 3.50 6.25 36.42
N THR A 45 3.64 7.41 37.05
CA THR A 45 4.55 8.46 36.57
C THR A 45 5.97 8.15 37.00
N LYS A 46 6.87 7.92 36.03
CA LYS A 46 8.30 7.64 36.30
C LYS A 46 9.08 8.88 36.75
N TYR A 47 8.69 10.05 36.26
CA TYR A 47 9.39 11.32 36.53
C TYR A 47 8.64 12.17 37.55
N ARG A 48 9.38 13.01 38.28
CA ARG A 48 8.82 14.03 39.18
C ARG A 48 8.71 15.38 38.45
N GLY A 49 7.59 16.07 38.66
CA GLY A 49 7.27 17.36 38.03
C GLY A 49 6.42 17.21 36.77
N VAL A 50 5.44 18.11 36.60
CA VAL A 50 4.44 18.06 35.52
C VAL A 50 5.08 18.15 34.14
N GLU A 51 6.06 19.03 33.97
CA GLU A 51 6.77 19.24 32.70
C GLU A 51 7.44 17.96 32.20
N LYS A 52 8.19 17.26 33.07
CA LYS A 52 8.90 16.03 32.71
C LYS A 52 7.94 14.89 32.39
N VAL A 53 6.84 14.79 33.13
CA VAL A 53 5.78 13.80 32.85
C VAL A 53 5.10 14.10 31.51
N GLN A 54 4.85 15.37 31.22
CA GLN A 54 4.25 15.81 29.96
C GLN A 54 5.14 15.48 28.77
N VAL A 55 6.44 15.81 28.82
CA VAL A 55 7.41 15.47 27.76
C VAL A 55 7.48 13.97 27.53
N HIS A 56 7.57 13.15 28.58
CA HIS A 56 7.55 11.70 28.45
C HIS A 56 6.26 11.20 27.79
N THR A 57 5.12 11.76 28.19
CA THR A 57 3.80 11.38 27.67
C THR A 57 3.69 11.70 26.19
N MET A 58 4.11 12.90 25.79
CA MET A 58 4.15 13.33 24.39
C MET A 58 5.06 12.42 23.55
N LEU A 59 6.24 12.07 24.07
CA LEU A 59 7.19 11.22 23.35
C LEU A 59 6.63 9.82 23.09
N VAL A 60 5.96 9.22 24.08
CA VAL A 60 5.34 7.91 23.91
C VAL A 60 4.24 7.97 22.86
N PHE A 61 3.33 8.94 22.93
CA PHE A 61 2.26 9.07 21.93
C PHE A 61 2.80 9.37 20.53
N ALA A 62 3.86 10.19 20.42
CA ALA A 62 4.54 10.41 19.15
C ALA A 62 5.09 9.10 18.57
N ALA A 63 5.76 8.28 19.39
CA ALA A 63 6.27 6.99 18.96
C ALA A 63 5.16 6.00 18.55
N MET A 64 4.04 5.98 19.28
CA MET A 64 2.88 5.16 18.93
C MET A 64 2.30 5.56 17.57
N ASN A 65 2.17 6.86 17.30
CA ASN A 65 1.70 7.36 16.01
C ASN A 65 2.69 7.03 14.87
N LEU A 66 4.00 7.15 15.11
CA LEU A 66 5.02 6.79 14.13
C LEU A 66 4.97 5.30 13.78
N LYS A 67 4.71 4.42 14.76
CA LYS A 67 4.50 2.99 14.54
C LYS A 67 3.31 2.74 13.61
N GLU A 68 2.20 3.44 13.81
CA GLU A 68 1.00 3.29 12.98
C GLU A 68 1.26 3.75 11.54
N LEU A 69 1.95 4.87 11.36
CA LEU A 69 2.38 5.34 10.03
C LEU A 69 3.32 4.35 9.32
N ALA A 70 4.26 3.76 10.06
CA ALA A 70 5.17 2.74 9.52
C ALA A 70 4.40 1.50 9.05
N ASN A 71 3.42 1.03 9.83
CA ASN A 71 2.57 -0.09 9.46
C ASN A 71 1.77 0.21 8.19
N TRP A 72 1.16 1.39 8.07
CA TRP A 72 0.43 1.77 6.85
C TRP A 72 1.32 1.82 5.62
N LYS A 73 2.54 2.35 5.76
CA LYS A 73 3.51 2.38 4.66
C LYS A 73 3.92 0.96 4.26
N TRP A 74 4.12 0.07 5.22
CA TRP A 74 4.45 -1.33 4.99
C TRP A 74 3.35 -2.07 4.23
N GLU A 75 2.09 -1.94 4.67
CA GLU A 75 0.94 -2.55 4.00
C GLU A 75 0.78 -2.05 2.56
N ARG A 76 0.93 -0.74 2.33
CA ARG A 76 0.89 -0.16 0.97
C ARG A 76 2.04 -0.66 0.11
N MET A 77 3.25 -0.74 0.66
CA MET A 77 4.41 -1.23 -0.07
C MET A 77 4.29 -2.72 -0.41
N PHE A 78 3.73 -3.52 0.48
CA PHE A 78 3.43 -4.92 0.22
C PHE A 78 2.42 -5.08 -0.93
N LEU A 79 1.35 -4.28 -0.92
CA LEU A 79 0.37 -4.25 -2.01
C LEU A 79 1.00 -3.78 -3.34
N LEU A 80 1.84 -2.74 -3.31
CA LEU A 80 2.56 -2.26 -4.50
C LEU A 80 3.51 -3.32 -5.07
N ILE A 81 4.29 -4.00 -4.23
CA ILE A 81 5.18 -5.09 -4.67
C ILE A 81 4.36 -6.24 -5.27
N PHE A 82 3.23 -6.60 -4.65
CA PHE A 82 2.33 -7.62 -5.17
C PHE A 82 1.76 -7.25 -6.54
N LEU A 83 1.28 -6.01 -6.71
CA LEU A 83 0.75 -5.50 -7.99
C LEU A 83 1.84 -5.42 -9.07
N LEU A 84 3.03 -4.92 -8.74
CA LEU A 84 4.16 -4.86 -9.67
C LEU A 84 4.62 -6.27 -10.10
N LYS A 85 4.62 -7.25 -9.19
CA LYS A 85 4.89 -8.67 -9.55
C LYS A 85 3.82 -9.25 -10.46
N LYS A 86 2.54 -8.87 -10.31
CA LYS A 86 1.45 -9.28 -11.20
C LYS A 86 1.62 -8.70 -12.60
N GLN A 87 1.94 -7.41 -12.71
CA GLN A 87 2.17 -6.75 -14.00
C GLN A 87 3.41 -7.31 -14.72
N LYS A 88 4.51 -7.57 -14.00
CA LYS A 88 5.71 -8.21 -14.56
C LYS A 88 5.46 -9.66 -15.01
N ARG A 89 4.58 -10.41 -14.33
CA ARG A 89 4.15 -11.75 -14.80
C ARG A 89 3.33 -11.69 -16.09
N GLN A 90 2.46 -10.69 -16.25
CA GLN A 90 1.67 -10.50 -17.46
C GLN A 90 2.51 -10.07 -18.67
N SER A 91 3.49 -9.17 -18.48
CA SER A 91 4.40 -8.77 -19.56
C SER A 91 5.29 -9.92 -20.04
N ILE A 92 5.83 -10.73 -19.12
CA ILE A 92 6.62 -11.94 -19.46
C ILE A 92 5.78 -12.96 -20.24
N LEU A 93 4.47 -13.08 -19.96
CA LEU A 93 3.58 -13.97 -20.71
C LEU A 93 3.30 -13.45 -22.13
N LEU A 94 3.19 -12.14 -22.32
CA LEU A 94 3.06 -11.49 -23.63
C LEU A 94 4.36 -11.61 -24.44
N ASP A 95 5.53 -11.42 -23.82
CA ASP A 95 6.83 -11.60 -24.48
C ASP A 95 7.04 -13.05 -24.93
N LYS A 96 6.66 -14.03 -24.09
CA LYS A 96 6.70 -15.46 -24.44
C LYS A 96 5.72 -15.82 -25.57
N LYS A 97 4.54 -15.20 -25.60
CA LYS A 97 3.56 -15.38 -26.69
C LYS A 97 4.02 -14.72 -27.99
N ALA A 98 4.63 -13.54 -27.93
CA ALA A 98 5.19 -12.84 -29.08
C ALA A 98 6.39 -13.60 -29.68
N ALA A 99 7.26 -14.17 -28.84
CA ALA A 99 8.35 -15.03 -29.29
C ALA A 99 7.84 -16.28 -30.03
N CYS A 100 6.76 -16.90 -29.54
CA CYS A 100 6.15 -18.06 -30.21
C CYS A 100 5.46 -17.67 -31.54
N LEU A 101 4.80 -16.51 -31.60
CA LEU A 101 4.21 -15.99 -32.86
C LEU A 101 5.28 -15.65 -33.90
N PHE A 102 6.44 -15.12 -33.47
CA PHE A 102 7.60 -14.88 -34.35
C PHE A 102 8.16 -16.17 -34.94
N CYS A 103 8.28 -17.25 -34.14
CA CYS A 103 8.68 -18.57 -34.64
C CYS A 103 7.68 -19.16 -35.65
N LEU A 104 6.36 -19.04 -35.42
CA LEU A 104 5.35 -19.48 -36.38
C LEU A 104 5.27 -18.61 -37.65
N GLN A 105 5.69 -17.34 -37.59
CA GLN A 105 5.78 -16.46 -38.76
C GLN A 105 7.06 -16.68 -39.57
N SER A 106 8.12 -17.25 -39.01
CA SER A 106 9.28 -17.72 -39.79
C SER A 106 8.97 -18.98 -40.62
N GLU A 107 7.93 -19.74 -40.26
CA GLU A 107 7.51 -20.93 -41.00
C GLU A 107 6.53 -20.62 -42.16
N THR A 108 6.01 -19.40 -42.26
CA THR A 108 4.99 -19.03 -43.28
C THR A 108 5.46 -18.02 -44.34
N LYS A 109 6.75 -17.70 -44.40
CA LYS A 109 7.38 -16.88 -45.47
C LYS A 109 8.22 -17.70 -46.45
N THR A 110 7.83 -18.94 -46.73
CA THR A 110 8.40 -19.74 -47.83
C THR A 110 7.34 -20.20 -48.84
N TYR A 111 6.21 -19.50 -49.01
CA TYR A 111 5.35 -19.72 -50.18
C TYR A 111 4.82 -18.40 -50.76
N PHE A 112 5.36 -18.07 -51.94
CA PHE A 112 4.76 -17.30 -53.04
C PHE A 112 5.19 -15.84 -53.33
N ARG A 113 6.29 -15.69 -54.10
CA ARG A 113 6.46 -14.93 -55.37
C ARG A 113 7.97 -14.87 -55.70
N SER A 114 8.48 -15.08 -56.92
CA SER A 114 7.85 -15.27 -58.23
C SER A 114 8.89 -15.72 -59.27
N SER A 115 8.40 -16.38 -60.32
CA SER A 115 8.97 -16.53 -61.67
C SER A 115 10.13 -17.52 -61.81
N SER A 116 9.88 -18.67 -62.45
CA SER A 116 9.98 -18.85 -63.91
C SER A 116 11.45 -18.74 -64.34
N THR A 117 12.12 -19.76 -64.85
CA THR A 117 11.65 -20.91 -65.61
C THR A 117 12.83 -21.87 -65.71
N PHE A 118 12.54 -23.16 -65.59
CA PHE A 118 13.38 -24.21 -66.14
C PHE A 118 13.39 -24.03 -67.66
N LEU A 119 14.51 -23.60 -68.24
CA LEU A 119 14.85 -23.91 -69.62
C LEU A 119 16.19 -24.63 -69.58
N TYR A 120 16.19 -25.83 -70.14
CA TYR A 120 17.40 -26.47 -70.64
C TYR A 120 18.20 -25.46 -71.46
N VAL A 121 19.52 -25.44 -71.28
CA VAL A 121 20.52 -25.87 -72.27
C VAL A 121 21.90 -25.70 -71.64
N THR A 122 22.65 -26.80 -71.65
CA THR A 122 24.08 -26.92 -71.29
C THR A 122 24.96 -26.69 -72.54
N PRO A 123 26.28 -26.91 -72.47
CA PRO A 123 27.33 -25.90 -72.69
C PRO A 123 27.89 -25.86 -74.14
N TYR A 124 28.53 -24.76 -74.58
CA TYR A 124 29.61 -24.78 -75.61
C TYR A 124 30.31 -23.40 -75.80
N ILE A 125 31.66 -23.43 -75.88
CA ILE A 125 32.61 -22.45 -76.49
C ILE A 125 32.85 -21.13 -75.71
N ASN A 126 34.07 -20.67 -75.39
CA ASN A 126 35.47 -21.09 -75.62
C ASN A 126 36.29 -20.70 -74.37
#